data_AF-A0A6C1QQL8-F1
#
_entry.id   AF-A0A6C1QQL8-F1
#
_cell.length_a   1.000
_cell.length_b   1.000
_cell.length_c   1.000
_cell.angle_alpha   90.00
_cell.angle_beta   90.00
_cell.angle_gamma   90.00
#
_symmetry.space_group_name_H-M   'P 1'
#
loop_
_entity.id
_entity.type
_entity.pdbx_description
1 polymer ?
#
loop_
_entity_poly.entity_id
_entity_poly.type
_entity_poly.pdbx_seq_one_letter_code
_entity_poly.pdbx_strand_id
1 'polypeptide(L)'
;MSANDILKSLHPLEVKVLLRYGSNDLIDTARIQEDLRFNLGQCNQAVSWLTAKEFLVEHERVHRTVYEITPLGEEFAQNGTPDERILAFVQEHGSATLPEIASALGLENRDVGSAFGSLSKEGVLAMDAEKRVTVASGTPSERMREVRGLLDEARGGKELAADRLSAVQNEAMAGISKKRGSAGSPFRLVERDEVTYRLTDAGIDAQESLKTAGVTGEEVGALTSRMLKDGSWRGAQFRAYNINIPPSRLVPGRRNPYCEYLDRVKDKLVSLGFEEFDGPIVETEFWNSDALFMPQFHSARDIHDVYYVKEPAHAREIEEPYLSQVAATHEDGWKTGSAGWNYGFDRDFTRRLILRSQGTVMSAKTLPKASIPGKYFGTLRCFRYDQVDATHLSDFYQTEGIVLGESVNLRTLLGFLQMFAEELAGATEVKYVPGYFPFTEPSVEVHIKHPVLGWFELGGSGIFRPEVTEPLGIKVPVLAWGLGIDRMALMNLGLDDLRELFSTNIENVRLRRGN
;
A
#
# COMPACT_ATOMS: atom_id res chain seq x y z
N MET A 1 -0.42 4.04 55.88
CA MET A 1 0.43 2.97 55.33
C MET A 1 1.73 2.96 56.11
N SER A 2 2.34 1.80 56.38
CA SER A 2 3.65 1.80 57.05
C SER A 2 4.69 2.46 56.12
N ALA A 3 5.71 3.13 56.66
CA ALA A 3 6.78 3.74 55.85
C ALA A 3 7.43 2.74 54.87
N ASN A 4 7.39 1.45 55.21
CA ASN A 4 7.95 0.35 54.42
C ASN A 4 7.08 -0.04 53.20
N ASP A 5 5.77 0.19 53.24
CA ASP A 5 4.87 -0.09 52.11
C ASP A 5 4.96 1.00 51.04
N ILE A 6 5.20 2.24 51.46
CA ILE A 6 5.41 3.39 50.57
C ILE A 6 6.69 3.19 49.74
N LEU A 7 7.78 2.74 50.38
CA LEU A 7 9.07 2.48 49.71
C LEU A 7 8.98 1.44 48.59
N LYS A 8 8.17 0.38 48.76
CA LYS A 8 7.96 -0.66 47.73
C LYS A 8 7.07 -0.20 46.57
N SER A 9 6.34 0.90 46.73
CA SER A 9 5.40 1.42 45.75
C SER A 9 6.00 2.48 44.81
N LEU A 10 7.23 2.94 45.11
CA LEU A 10 7.92 3.99 44.35
C LEU A 10 8.64 3.40 43.14
N HIS A 11 8.33 3.94 41.97
CA HIS A 11 9.02 3.64 40.72
C HIS A 11 10.46 4.22 40.75
N PRO A 12 11.45 3.60 40.07
CA PRO A 12 12.82 4.09 40.01
C PRO A 12 12.98 5.57 39.64
N LEU A 13 12.13 6.07 38.75
CA LEU A 13 12.13 7.49 38.36
C LEU A 13 11.70 8.41 39.52
N GLU A 14 10.71 7.99 40.31
CA GLU A 14 10.24 8.72 41.50
C GLU A 14 11.32 8.74 42.57
N VAL A 15 11.99 7.61 42.80
CA VAL A 15 13.10 7.49 43.75
C VAL A 15 14.23 8.45 43.38
N LYS A 16 14.63 8.49 42.11
CA LYS A 16 15.69 9.38 41.64
C LYS A 16 15.35 10.86 41.79
N VAL A 17 14.11 11.26 41.49
CA VAL A 17 13.64 12.64 41.69
C VAL A 17 13.62 12.99 43.18
N LEU A 18 13.03 12.14 44.03
CA LEU A 18 12.99 12.35 45.48
C LEU A 18 14.39 12.46 46.08
N LEU A 19 15.35 11.65 45.67
CA LEU A 19 16.71 11.67 46.22
C LEU A 19 17.56 12.85 45.73
N ARG A 20 17.22 13.46 44.58
CA ARG A 20 18.02 14.52 43.96
C ARG A 20 17.76 15.90 44.56
N TYR A 21 16.50 16.21 44.89
CA TYR A 21 16.08 17.55 45.30
C TYR A 21 15.88 17.66 46.81
N GLY A 22 16.25 18.79 47.40
CA GLY A 22 16.06 19.10 48.81
C GLY A 22 14.73 19.82 49.10
N SER A 23 14.40 19.98 50.38
CA SER A 23 13.13 20.57 50.85
C SER A 23 12.85 22.00 50.36
N ASN A 24 13.91 22.77 50.04
CA ASN A 24 13.80 24.14 49.55
C ASN A 24 13.99 24.28 48.03
N ASP A 25 14.21 23.16 47.31
CA ASP A 25 14.38 23.22 45.86
C ASP A 25 13.04 23.45 45.15
N LEU A 26 13.06 24.34 44.16
CA LEU A 26 12.03 24.42 43.14
C LEU A 26 12.33 23.40 42.04
N ILE A 27 11.37 22.53 41.77
CA ILE A 27 11.52 21.41 40.86
C ILE A 27 10.66 21.69 39.62
N ASP A 28 11.27 21.70 38.45
CA ASP A 28 10.56 21.75 37.17
C ASP A 28 11.06 20.64 36.23
N THR A 29 10.34 20.40 35.14
CA THR A 29 10.64 19.31 34.21
C THR A 29 11.96 19.52 33.48
N ALA A 30 12.38 20.77 33.25
CA ALA A 30 13.65 21.11 32.59
C ALA A 30 14.84 20.78 33.49
N ARG A 31 14.76 21.15 34.77
CA ARG A 31 15.76 20.88 35.80
C ARG A 31 15.90 19.37 36.05
N ILE A 32 14.79 18.63 36.09
CA ILE A 32 14.82 17.15 36.13
C ILE A 32 15.53 16.58 34.90
N GLN A 33 15.27 17.13 33.72
CA GLN A 33 15.89 16.68 32.48
C GLN A 33 17.42 16.87 32.52
N GLU A 34 17.90 17.99 33.03
CA GLU A 34 19.33 18.30 33.13
C GLU A 34 20.03 17.48 34.22
N ASP A 35 19.48 17.49 35.44
CA ASP A 35 20.10 16.88 36.62
C ASP A 35 20.11 15.35 36.56
N LEU A 36 19.03 14.75 36.07
CA LEU A 36 18.82 13.30 36.06
C LEU A 36 18.94 12.67 34.68
N ARG A 37 19.15 13.48 33.63
CA ARG A 37 19.21 13.04 32.23
C ARG A 37 17.98 12.24 31.78
N PHE A 38 16.83 12.57 32.35
CA PHE A 38 15.55 11.98 31.95
C PHE A 38 15.12 12.54 30.59
N ASN A 39 14.31 11.81 29.83
CA ASN A 39 13.59 12.43 28.71
C ASN A 39 12.31 13.10 29.22
N LEU A 40 11.73 14.00 28.42
CA LEU A 40 10.53 14.77 28.82
C LEU A 40 9.35 13.89 29.28
N GLY A 41 9.15 12.74 28.63
CA GLY A 41 8.11 11.79 29.02
C GLY A 41 8.35 11.19 30.41
N GLN A 42 9.60 10.82 30.72
CA GLN A 42 10.02 10.35 32.04
C GLN A 42 9.88 11.43 33.10
N CYS A 43 10.23 12.68 32.80
CA CYS A 43 10.04 13.82 33.71
C CYS A 43 8.56 13.98 34.07
N ASN A 44 7.70 14.08 33.06
CA ASN A 44 6.25 14.27 33.25
C ASN A 44 5.62 13.13 34.05
N GLN A 45 6.04 11.90 33.78
CA GLN A 45 5.50 10.73 34.45
C GLN A 45 5.95 10.63 35.91
N ALA A 46 7.23 10.92 36.19
CA ALA A 46 7.76 10.97 37.56
C ALA A 46 7.06 12.04 38.39
N VAL A 47 6.91 13.26 37.85
CA VAL A 47 6.19 14.35 38.52
C VAL A 47 4.73 13.98 38.75
N SER A 48 4.04 13.45 37.74
CA SER A 48 2.62 13.05 37.87
C SER A 48 2.40 12.01 38.96
N TRP A 49 3.26 10.98 39.04
CA TRP A 49 3.15 9.96 40.09
C TRP A 49 3.46 10.51 41.49
N LEU A 50 4.48 11.35 41.61
CA LEU A 50 4.85 11.97 42.89
C LEU A 50 3.76 12.93 43.39
N THR A 51 3.15 13.71 42.51
CA THR A 51 2.02 14.58 42.85
C THR A 51 0.79 13.75 43.25
N ALA A 52 0.50 12.66 42.54
CA ALA A 52 -0.62 11.77 42.89
C ALA A 52 -0.45 11.07 44.24
N LYS A 53 0.80 10.86 44.67
CA LYS A 53 1.16 10.34 46.00
C LYS A 53 1.37 11.43 47.05
N GLU A 54 1.04 12.68 46.72
CA GLU A 54 1.16 13.85 47.60
C GLU A 54 2.60 14.14 48.06
N PHE A 55 3.62 13.64 47.36
CA PHE A 55 5.04 13.91 47.65
C PHE A 55 5.56 15.19 46.99
N LEU A 56 4.93 15.61 45.90
CA LEU A 56 5.13 16.91 45.28
C LEU A 56 3.83 17.71 45.31
N VAL A 57 3.96 19.02 45.49
CA VAL A 57 2.85 19.98 45.36
C VAL A 57 3.21 21.05 44.35
N GLU A 58 2.24 21.44 43.53
CA GLU A 58 2.37 22.57 42.60
C GLU A 58 2.58 23.86 43.40
N HIS A 59 3.67 24.57 43.11
CA HIS A 59 4.03 25.83 43.74
C HIS A 59 3.59 27.02 42.89
N GLU A 60 3.90 26.98 41.58
CA GLU A 60 3.55 28.04 40.63
C GLU A 60 3.39 27.48 39.22
N ARG A 61 2.41 28.02 38.47
CA ARG A 61 2.19 27.72 37.05
C ARG A 61 2.19 29.02 36.25
N VAL A 62 3.14 29.12 35.33
CA VAL A 62 3.25 30.24 34.40
C VAL A 62 2.84 29.77 33.01
N HIS A 63 1.84 30.41 32.43
CA HIS A 63 1.43 30.13 31.06
C HIS A 63 2.27 30.99 30.12
N ARG A 64 3.01 30.35 29.21
CA ARG A 64 3.78 31.03 28.17
C ARG A 64 3.27 30.70 26.79
N THR A 65 3.15 31.73 25.97
CA THR A 65 2.90 31.61 24.55
C THR A 65 4.22 31.77 23.82
N VAL A 66 4.64 30.74 23.09
CA VAL A 66 5.86 30.73 22.29
C VAL A 66 5.54 30.48 20.82
N TYR A 67 6.37 31.03 19.95
CA TYR A 67 6.33 30.83 18.51
C TYR A 67 7.51 29.96 18.09
N GLU A 68 7.21 28.84 17.44
CA GLU A 68 8.18 27.92 16.87
C GLU A 68 8.23 28.11 15.35
N ILE A 69 9.43 28.20 14.78
CA ILE A 69 9.60 28.26 13.32
C ILE A 69 9.23 26.91 12.69
N THR A 70 8.50 26.93 11.58
CA THR A 70 8.14 25.73 10.82
C THR A 70 9.14 25.48 9.69
N PRO A 71 9.13 24.30 9.04
CA PRO A 71 9.97 24.07 7.86
C PRO A 71 9.77 25.11 6.74
N LEU A 72 8.52 25.57 6.55
CA LEU A 72 8.20 26.65 5.61
C LEU A 72 8.81 27.99 6.06
N GLY A 73 8.80 28.27 7.37
CA GLY A 73 9.46 29.44 7.94
C GLY A 73 10.98 29.42 7.74
N GLU A 74 11.62 28.26 7.92
CA GLU A 74 13.05 28.11 7.63
C GLU A 74 13.37 28.34 6.16
N GLU A 75 12.53 27.85 5.25
CA GLU A 75 12.64 28.12 3.82
C GLU A 75 12.56 29.62 3.53
N PHE A 76 11.60 30.34 4.12
CA PHE A 76 11.46 31.79 3.93
C PHE A 76 12.62 32.60 4.52
N ALA A 77 13.16 32.14 5.66
CA ALA A 77 14.35 32.72 6.26
C ALA A 77 15.57 32.60 5.31
N GLN A 78 15.70 31.49 4.58
CA GLN A 78 16.80 31.24 3.64
C GLN A 78 16.61 31.92 2.27
N ASN A 79 15.42 31.78 1.67
CA ASN A 79 15.17 32.08 0.26
C ASN A 79 14.41 33.39 0.02
N GLY A 80 13.96 34.07 1.08
CA GLY A 80 13.04 35.19 0.93
C GLY A 80 11.60 34.77 1.19
N THR A 81 10.84 35.64 1.86
CA THR A 81 9.39 35.54 1.91
C THR A 81 8.79 35.77 0.51
N PRO A 82 7.58 35.28 0.22
CA PRO A 82 6.87 35.60 -1.02
C PRO A 82 6.83 37.11 -1.29
N ASP A 83 6.59 37.90 -0.25
CA ASP A 83 6.52 39.36 -0.33
C ASP A 83 7.83 39.99 -0.84
N GLU A 84 8.99 39.54 -0.30
CA GLU A 84 10.31 40.03 -0.73
C GLU A 84 10.67 39.56 -2.13
N ARG A 85 10.35 38.31 -2.46
CA ARG A 85 10.65 37.70 -3.77
C ARG A 85 9.85 38.37 -4.88
N ILE A 86 8.57 38.69 -4.62
CA ILE A 86 7.72 39.41 -5.57
C ILE A 86 8.22 40.85 -5.74
N LEU A 87 8.54 41.56 -4.66
CA LEU A 87 9.07 42.93 -4.75
C LEU A 87 10.37 42.97 -5.57
N ALA A 88 11.33 42.08 -5.27
CA ALA A 88 12.59 42.00 -6.00
C ALA A 88 12.38 41.67 -7.49
N PHE A 89 11.48 40.72 -7.80
CA PHE A 89 11.17 40.35 -9.18
C PHE A 89 10.60 41.53 -9.98
N VAL A 90 9.63 42.26 -9.43
CA VAL A 90 8.99 43.41 -10.10
C VAL A 90 9.99 44.57 -10.23
N GLN A 91 10.89 44.77 -9.26
CA GLN A 91 11.96 45.76 -9.37
C GLN A 91 12.96 45.45 -10.47
N GLU A 92 13.28 44.17 -10.69
CA GLU A 92 14.25 43.74 -11.71
C GLU A 92 13.64 43.67 -13.12
N HIS A 93 12.42 43.15 -13.24
CA HIS A 93 11.78 42.84 -14.52
C HIS A 93 10.73 43.88 -14.96
N GLY A 94 10.46 44.89 -14.13
CA GLY A 94 9.54 46.00 -14.44
C GLY A 94 8.09 45.68 -14.10
N SER A 95 7.33 45.08 -15.03
CA SER A 95 5.93 44.73 -14.80
C SER A 95 5.59 43.33 -15.30
N ALA A 96 4.76 42.61 -14.55
CA ALA A 96 4.35 41.24 -14.88
C ALA A 96 2.96 40.93 -14.31
N THR A 97 2.25 40.01 -14.94
CA THR A 97 0.98 39.48 -14.42
C THR A 97 1.23 38.50 -13.27
N LEU A 98 0.25 38.31 -12.38
CA LEU A 98 0.38 37.38 -11.26
C LEU A 98 0.75 35.94 -11.68
N PRO A 99 0.21 35.36 -12.77
CA PRO A 99 0.63 34.04 -13.24
C PRO A 99 2.07 33.99 -13.75
N GLU A 100 2.55 35.06 -14.39
CA GLU A 100 3.95 35.16 -14.84
C GLU A 100 4.90 35.19 -13.63
N ILE A 101 4.56 35.96 -12.60
CA ILE A 101 5.31 36.03 -11.33
C ILE A 101 5.30 34.67 -10.61
N ALA A 102 4.14 34.01 -10.55
CA ALA A 102 4.00 32.68 -9.94
C ALA A 102 4.87 31.64 -10.66
N SER A 103 4.83 31.63 -11.99
CA SER A 103 5.65 30.71 -12.80
C SER A 103 7.14 31.00 -12.67
N ALA A 104 7.56 32.28 -12.63
CA ALA A 104 8.97 32.66 -12.55
C ALA A 104 9.57 32.37 -11.17
N LEU A 105 8.79 32.55 -10.10
CA LEU A 105 9.22 32.32 -8.72
C LEU A 105 8.95 30.90 -8.22
N GLY A 106 8.28 30.04 -9.01
CA GLY A 106 7.90 28.69 -8.60
C GLY A 106 6.95 28.68 -7.38
N LEU A 107 6.08 29.69 -7.29
CA LEU A 107 5.11 29.86 -6.20
C LEU A 107 3.69 29.49 -6.68
N GLU A 108 2.82 29.08 -5.76
CA GLU A 108 1.41 28.87 -6.09
C GLU A 108 0.72 30.21 -6.41
N ASN A 109 -0.18 30.21 -7.41
CA ASN A 109 -0.95 31.41 -7.78
C ASN A 109 -1.73 32.03 -6.61
N ARG A 110 -2.22 31.19 -5.68
CA ARG A 110 -2.93 31.64 -4.47
C ARG A 110 -2.00 32.46 -3.56
N ASP A 111 -0.78 32.00 -3.37
CA ASP A 111 0.17 32.59 -2.43
C ASP A 111 0.71 33.91 -3.01
N VAL A 112 0.95 33.96 -4.32
CA VAL A 112 1.30 35.20 -5.04
C VAL A 112 0.15 36.21 -4.98
N GLY A 113 -1.10 35.77 -5.16
CA GLY A 113 -2.27 36.64 -5.05
C GLY A 113 -2.46 37.21 -3.63
N SER A 114 -2.25 36.39 -2.61
CA SER A 114 -2.32 36.82 -1.20
C SER A 114 -1.22 37.83 -0.86
N ALA A 115 0.02 37.55 -1.25
CA ALA A 115 1.17 38.43 -1.04
C ALA A 115 0.99 39.78 -1.75
N PHE A 116 0.56 39.77 -3.02
CA PHE A 116 0.24 40.98 -3.77
C PHE A 116 -0.86 41.81 -3.08
N GLY A 117 -1.91 41.17 -2.58
CA GLY A 117 -3.01 41.86 -1.87
C GLY A 117 -2.53 42.63 -0.64
N SER A 118 -1.59 42.08 0.13
CA SER A 118 -0.99 42.77 1.28
C SER A 118 -0.06 43.90 0.85
N LEU A 119 0.84 43.64 -0.11
CA LEU A 119 1.78 44.64 -0.64
C LEU A 119 1.07 45.82 -1.32
N SER A 120 -0.08 45.58 -1.94
CA SER A 120 -0.89 46.63 -2.56
C SER A 120 -1.58 47.52 -1.53
N LYS A 121 -2.13 46.93 -0.46
CA LYS A 121 -2.70 47.70 0.66
C LYS A 121 -1.65 48.54 1.38
N GLU A 122 -0.42 48.04 1.44
CA GLU A 122 0.73 48.72 2.05
C GLU A 122 1.36 49.77 1.11
N GLY A 123 0.85 49.93 -0.12
CA GLY A 123 1.34 50.90 -1.09
C GLY A 123 2.72 50.57 -1.68
N VAL A 124 3.18 49.33 -1.53
CA VAL A 124 4.48 48.86 -2.04
C VAL A 124 4.39 48.54 -3.54
N LEU A 125 3.34 47.83 -3.92
CA LEU A 125 3.04 47.45 -5.30
C LEU A 125 1.67 47.99 -5.73
N ALA A 126 1.49 48.19 -7.03
CA ALA A 126 0.21 48.56 -7.64
C ALA A 126 -0.11 47.63 -8.82
N MET A 127 -1.34 47.73 -9.32
CA MET A 127 -1.74 47.05 -10.56
C MET A 127 -2.16 48.11 -11.58
N ASP A 128 -1.63 48.00 -12.80
CA ASP A 128 -1.98 48.89 -13.91
C ASP A 128 -3.31 48.50 -14.59
N ALA A 129 -3.72 49.27 -15.60
CA ALA A 129 -4.97 49.07 -16.33
C ALA A 129 -4.98 47.73 -17.10
N GLU A 130 -3.80 47.23 -17.47
CA GLU A 130 -3.56 45.97 -18.17
C GLU A 130 -3.44 44.77 -17.23
N LYS A 131 -3.72 44.94 -15.93
CA LYS A 131 -3.64 43.91 -14.87
C LYS A 131 -2.23 43.37 -14.62
N ARG A 132 -1.20 44.19 -14.85
CA ARG A 132 0.20 43.87 -14.52
C ARG A 132 0.56 44.56 -13.21
N VAL A 133 1.35 43.85 -12.40
CA VAL A 133 1.89 44.34 -11.14
C VAL A 133 3.05 45.28 -11.43
N THR A 134 3.05 46.46 -10.81
CA THR A 134 4.07 47.52 -10.95
C THR A 134 4.56 47.99 -9.58
N VAL A 135 5.76 48.57 -9.54
CA VAL A 135 6.32 49.17 -8.32
C VAL A 135 5.64 50.52 -8.04
N ALA A 136 5.08 50.69 -6.84
CA ALA A 136 4.50 51.96 -6.40
C ALA A 136 5.52 52.80 -5.61
N SER A 137 5.93 52.32 -4.43
CA SER A 137 6.94 52.99 -3.61
C SER A 137 8.35 52.38 -3.75
N GLY A 138 8.43 51.08 -4.07
CA GLY A 138 9.69 50.35 -4.21
C GLY A 138 10.46 50.13 -2.90
N THR A 139 9.89 50.48 -1.75
CA THR A 139 10.52 50.27 -0.44
C THR A 139 9.81 49.14 0.31
N PRO A 140 10.56 48.24 0.98
CA PRO A 140 9.96 47.23 1.85
C PRO A 140 9.09 47.89 2.93
N SER A 141 7.88 47.37 3.15
CA SER A 141 7.00 47.88 4.19
C SER A 141 7.57 47.62 5.59
N GLU A 142 7.03 48.30 6.60
CA GLU A 142 7.36 48.05 8.00
C GLU A 142 7.08 46.59 8.39
N ARG A 143 5.93 46.03 7.96
CA ARG A 143 5.59 44.61 8.17
C ARG A 143 6.64 43.68 7.56
N MET A 144 7.08 43.93 6.32
CA MET A 144 8.10 43.07 5.68
C MET A 144 9.41 43.06 6.48
N ARG A 145 9.85 44.22 6.98
CA ARG A 145 11.07 44.33 7.79
C ARG A 145 10.94 43.60 9.13
N GLU A 146 9.80 43.73 9.80
CA GLU A 146 9.55 43.01 11.05
C GLU A 146 9.46 41.50 10.84
N VAL A 147 8.76 41.03 9.80
CA VAL A 147 8.69 39.60 9.45
C VAL A 147 10.07 39.03 9.16
N ARG A 148 10.91 39.76 8.42
CA ARG A 148 12.31 39.39 8.17
C ARG A 148 13.10 39.29 9.48
N GLY A 149 12.99 40.29 10.35
CA GLY A 149 13.64 40.28 11.66
C GLY A 149 13.24 39.08 12.52
N LEU A 150 11.94 38.76 12.59
CA LEU A 150 11.41 37.61 13.32
C LEU A 150 11.92 36.28 12.75
N LEU A 151 11.95 36.14 11.43
CA LEU A 151 12.48 34.95 10.76
C LEU A 151 13.98 34.76 11.04
N ASP A 152 14.75 35.84 11.01
CA ASP A 152 16.19 35.81 11.29
C ASP A 152 16.49 35.48 12.75
N GLU A 153 15.71 36.01 13.69
CA GLU A 153 15.85 35.72 15.13
C GLU A 153 15.51 34.25 15.46
N ALA A 154 14.52 33.69 14.77
CA ALA A 154 14.08 32.30 14.95
C ALA A 154 14.96 31.25 14.23
N ARG A 155 15.97 31.66 13.45
CA ARG A 155 16.85 30.73 12.72
C ARG A 155 17.54 29.73 13.66
N GLY A 156 17.65 28.49 13.19
CA GLY A 156 18.25 27.39 13.96
C GLY A 156 17.33 26.83 15.03
N GLY A 157 16.01 26.99 14.87
CA GLY A 157 14.99 26.41 15.76
C GLY A 157 14.83 27.14 17.10
N LYS A 158 15.17 28.42 17.17
CA LYS A 158 14.98 29.21 18.39
C LYS A 158 13.51 29.57 18.57
N GLU A 159 13.01 29.37 19.78
CA GLU A 159 11.65 29.74 20.17
C GLU A 159 11.58 31.23 20.52
N LEU A 160 10.55 31.93 20.01
CA LEU A 160 10.30 33.34 20.32
C LEU A 160 9.13 33.45 21.31
N ALA A 161 9.38 34.06 22.46
CA ALA A 161 8.35 34.24 23.48
C ALA A 161 7.51 35.49 23.20
N ALA A 162 6.17 35.36 23.20
CA ALA A 162 5.25 36.42 22.81
C ALA A 162 5.34 37.68 23.71
N ASP A 163 5.71 37.49 24.99
CA ASP A 163 5.90 38.54 25.98
C ASP A 163 7.17 39.38 25.76
N ARG A 164 8.09 38.90 24.93
CA ARG A 164 9.33 39.61 24.55
C ARG A 164 9.22 40.38 23.24
N LEU A 165 8.16 40.15 22.47
CA LEU A 165 7.93 40.81 21.18
C LEU A 165 7.27 42.20 21.39
N SER A 166 7.64 43.17 20.57
CA SER A 166 6.97 44.47 20.54
C SER A 166 5.51 44.35 20.06
N ALA A 167 4.69 45.38 20.27
CA ALA A 167 3.29 45.38 19.79
C ALA A 167 3.20 45.19 18.26
N VAL A 168 4.11 45.83 17.51
CA VAL A 168 4.18 45.74 16.04
C VAL A 168 4.62 44.33 15.60
N GLN A 169 5.58 43.73 16.32
CA GLN A 169 6.03 42.36 16.05
C GLN A 169 4.95 41.32 16.33
N ASN A 170 4.18 41.51 17.40
CA ASN A 170 3.06 40.63 17.73
C ASN A 170 1.95 40.69 16.67
N GLU A 171 1.67 41.88 16.11
CA GLU A 171 0.72 42.04 15.00
C GLU A 171 1.22 41.34 13.72
N ALA A 172 2.50 41.53 13.38
CA ALA A 172 3.12 40.82 12.26
C ALA A 172 3.10 39.29 12.46
N MET A 173 3.44 38.83 13.67
CA MET A 173 3.45 37.41 14.04
C MET A 173 2.06 36.77 13.95
N ALA A 174 1.00 37.49 14.34
CA ALA A 174 -0.38 37.01 14.24
C ALA A 174 -0.79 36.70 12.78
N GLY A 175 -0.26 37.45 11.80
CA GLY A 175 -0.51 37.23 10.38
C GLY A 175 0.23 36.02 9.77
N ILE A 176 1.31 35.56 10.42
CA ILE A 176 2.20 34.50 9.90
C ILE A 176 2.29 33.27 10.82
N SER A 177 1.46 33.22 11.87
CA SER A 177 1.41 32.09 12.80
C SER A 177 0.04 31.43 12.84
N LYS A 178 0.02 30.10 13.04
CA LYS A 178 -1.22 29.33 13.23
C LYS A 178 -1.08 28.33 14.39
N LYS A 179 -2.16 28.14 15.15
CA LYS A 179 -2.26 27.13 16.22
C LYS A 179 -2.55 25.72 15.68
N ARG A 180 -3.38 25.61 14.64
CA ARG A 180 -3.72 24.34 13.95
C ARG A 180 -3.47 24.48 12.44
N GLY A 181 -2.97 23.42 11.80
CA GLY A 181 -2.62 23.45 10.38
C GLY A 181 -1.40 24.33 10.06
N SER A 182 -0.42 24.37 10.97
CA SER A 182 0.77 25.23 10.88
C SER A 182 1.72 24.88 9.74
N ALA A 183 1.53 23.76 9.04
CA ALA A 183 2.35 23.38 7.87
C ALA A 183 2.31 24.43 6.75
N GLY A 184 1.19 25.17 6.62
CA GLY A 184 1.05 26.28 5.67
C GLY A 184 1.29 27.66 6.29
N SER A 185 2.06 27.75 7.38
CA SER A 185 2.37 29.00 8.06
C SER A 185 3.85 29.03 8.47
N PRO A 186 4.56 30.17 8.35
CA PRO A 186 5.97 30.28 8.77
C PRO A 186 6.23 29.99 10.25
N PHE A 187 5.26 30.30 11.12
CA PHE A 187 5.34 30.06 12.56
C PHE A 187 4.19 29.21 13.07
N ARG A 188 4.47 28.42 14.11
CA ARG A 188 3.50 27.68 14.90
C ARG A 188 3.38 28.34 16.26
N LEU A 189 2.14 28.67 16.65
CA LEU A 189 1.83 29.14 18.00
C LEU A 189 1.69 27.94 18.93
N VAL A 190 2.48 27.91 20.00
CA VAL A 190 2.46 26.87 21.03
C VAL A 190 2.25 27.52 22.39
N GLU A 191 1.24 27.06 23.12
CA GLU A 191 1.02 27.42 24.52
C GLU A 191 1.68 26.34 25.39
N ARG A 192 2.52 26.76 26.33
CA ARG A 192 3.21 25.88 27.27
C ARG A 192 2.96 26.35 28.69
N ASP A 193 2.66 25.39 29.56
CA ASP A 193 2.62 25.61 31.00
C ASP A 193 3.98 25.23 31.58
N GLU A 194 4.68 26.22 32.15
CA GLU A 194 5.84 25.97 33.01
C GLU A 194 5.32 25.84 34.44
N VAL A 195 5.34 24.62 34.97
CA VAL A 195 4.90 24.31 36.33
C VAL A 195 6.11 24.01 37.20
N THR A 196 6.22 24.72 38.32
CA THR A 196 7.22 24.45 39.37
C THR A 196 6.56 23.75 40.55
N TYR A 197 7.28 22.79 41.12
CA TYR A 197 6.83 21.95 42.23
C TYR A 197 7.78 22.10 43.43
N ARG A 198 7.26 21.78 44.62
CA ARG A 198 8.07 21.61 45.83
C ARG A 198 7.76 20.27 46.50
N LEU A 199 8.72 19.77 47.26
CA LEU A 199 8.50 18.63 48.15
C LEU A 199 7.54 19.01 49.27
N THR A 200 6.61 18.12 49.59
CA THR A 200 5.77 18.19 50.80
C THR A 200 6.49 17.56 51.98
N ASP A 201 5.97 17.75 53.20
CA ASP A 201 6.49 17.07 54.39
C ASP A 201 6.48 15.54 54.23
N ALA A 202 5.41 14.99 53.62
CA ALA A 202 5.32 13.58 53.28
C ALA A 202 6.39 13.13 52.27
N GLY A 203 6.73 13.99 51.30
CA GLY A 203 7.82 13.73 50.35
C GLY A 203 9.20 13.74 51.01
N ILE A 204 9.41 14.58 52.02
CA ILE A 204 10.65 14.66 52.81
C ILE A 204 10.81 13.39 53.67
N ASP A 205 9.74 12.96 54.36
CA ASP A 205 9.75 11.73 55.16
C ASP A 205 10.02 10.49 54.28
N ALA A 206 9.45 10.46 53.07
CA ALA A 206 9.72 9.42 52.08
C ALA A 206 11.19 9.45 51.60
N GLN A 207 11.76 10.62 51.40
CA GLN A 207 13.18 10.79 51.03
C GLN A 207 14.12 10.27 52.12
N GLU A 208 13.88 10.60 53.40
CA GLU A 208 14.69 10.10 54.52
C GLU A 208 14.59 8.58 54.67
N SER A 209 13.39 8.03 54.45
CA SER A 209 13.14 6.59 54.45
C SER A 209 13.94 5.89 53.33
N LEU A 210 13.99 6.48 52.13
CA LEU A 210 14.77 5.95 50.99
C LEU A 210 16.28 5.97 51.28
N LYS A 211 16.79 7.05 51.86
CA LYS A 211 18.21 7.20 52.24
C LYS A 211 18.61 6.18 53.31
N THR A 212 17.77 5.98 54.32
CA THR A 212 18.01 5.01 55.41
C THR A 212 17.99 3.57 54.90
N ALA A 213 17.12 3.27 53.93
CA ALA A 213 17.02 1.95 53.31
C ALA A 213 18.09 1.67 52.24
N GLY A 214 18.91 2.66 51.88
CA GLY A 214 19.97 2.51 50.86
C GLY A 214 19.44 2.29 49.43
N VAL A 215 18.19 2.69 49.15
CA VAL A 215 17.57 2.51 47.83
C VAL A 215 18.04 3.62 46.90
N THR A 216 18.72 3.27 45.81
CA THR A 216 19.28 4.25 44.85
C THR A 216 18.39 4.48 43.62
N GLY A 217 17.41 3.61 43.40
CA GLY A 217 16.58 3.61 42.18
C GLY A 217 17.31 3.09 40.94
N GLU A 218 18.46 2.41 41.08
CA GLU A 218 19.11 1.68 39.99
C GLU A 218 18.60 0.24 39.93
N GLU A 219 17.68 -0.04 39.01
CA GLU A 219 17.25 -1.40 38.67
C GLU A 219 18.03 -1.92 37.46
N VAL A 220 18.52 -3.14 37.55
CA VAL A 220 19.16 -3.82 36.43
C VAL A 220 18.08 -4.34 35.48
N GLY A 221 18.06 -3.83 34.25
CA GLY A 221 17.04 -4.18 33.25
C GLY A 221 17.22 -5.57 32.61
N ALA A 222 18.47 -6.06 32.51
CA ALA A 222 18.77 -7.38 31.97
C ALA A 222 20.03 -7.96 32.61
N LEU A 223 20.02 -9.27 32.81
CA LEU A 223 21.19 -10.03 33.25
C LEU A 223 22.26 -10.00 32.14
N THR A 224 23.52 -9.69 32.48
CA THR A 224 24.62 -9.67 31.51
C THR A 224 25.63 -10.78 31.77
N SER A 225 26.35 -11.18 30.72
CA SER A 225 27.41 -12.19 30.80
C SER A 225 28.53 -11.82 31.79
N ARG A 226 28.78 -10.52 32.00
CA ARG A 226 29.75 -10.03 32.98
C ARG A 226 29.26 -10.26 34.41
N MET A 227 28.01 -9.90 34.68
CA MET A 227 27.40 -10.08 36.01
C MET A 227 27.41 -11.56 36.41
N LEU A 228 27.13 -12.46 35.47
CA LEU A 228 27.23 -13.90 35.69
C LEU A 228 28.64 -14.36 36.09
N LYS A 229 29.69 -13.74 35.53
CA LYS A 229 31.09 -14.08 35.82
C LYS A 229 31.58 -13.53 37.17
N ASP A 230 31.21 -12.30 37.52
CA ASP A 230 31.69 -11.62 38.73
C ASP A 230 30.76 -11.77 39.95
N GLY A 231 29.57 -12.35 39.76
CA GLY A 231 28.62 -12.63 40.84
C GLY A 231 27.81 -11.42 41.30
N SER A 232 27.97 -10.25 40.67
CA SER A 232 27.26 -9.01 41.01
C SER A 232 25.74 -9.11 40.90
N TRP A 233 25.22 -10.09 40.16
CA TRP A 233 23.77 -10.34 40.06
C TRP A 233 23.11 -10.77 41.38
N ARG A 234 23.87 -11.33 42.34
CA ARG A 234 23.30 -11.89 43.57
C ARG A 234 22.73 -10.84 44.53
N GLY A 235 23.23 -9.60 44.47
CA GLY A 235 22.76 -8.48 45.29
C GLY A 235 22.05 -7.38 44.50
N ALA A 236 21.89 -7.55 43.19
CA ALA A 236 21.23 -6.58 42.33
C ALA A 236 19.70 -6.72 42.37
N GLN A 237 18.99 -5.60 42.35
CA GLN A 237 17.55 -5.59 42.11
C GLN A 237 17.29 -5.54 40.60
N PHE A 238 16.53 -6.52 40.11
CA PHE A 238 16.14 -6.60 38.70
C PHE A 238 14.76 -6.02 38.50
N ARG A 239 14.59 -5.29 37.40
CA ARG A 239 13.27 -4.82 36.97
C ARG A 239 12.37 -6.03 36.67
N ALA A 240 11.17 -6.06 37.25
CA ALA A 240 10.21 -7.13 36.99
C ALA A 240 9.80 -7.14 35.50
N TYR A 241 9.83 -8.32 34.87
CA TYR A 241 9.40 -8.50 33.50
C TYR A 241 7.86 -8.55 33.43
N ASN A 242 7.26 -7.61 32.71
CA ASN A 242 5.81 -7.56 32.56
C ASN A 242 5.36 -8.50 31.43
N ILE A 243 4.84 -9.66 31.79
CA ILE A 243 4.32 -10.68 30.87
C ILE A 243 3.08 -10.24 30.07
N ASN A 244 2.44 -9.13 30.46
CA ASN A 244 1.28 -8.58 29.75
C ASN A 244 1.69 -7.67 28.58
N ILE A 245 2.98 -7.34 28.45
CA ILE A 245 3.47 -6.56 27.32
C ILE A 245 3.66 -7.52 26.14
N PRO A 246 3.06 -7.23 24.97
CA PRO A 246 3.31 -8.01 23.77
C PRO A 246 4.82 -8.04 23.48
N PRO A 247 5.41 -9.22 23.23
CA PRO A 247 6.82 -9.29 22.87
C PRO A 247 7.05 -8.53 21.56
N SER A 248 8.29 -8.12 21.32
CA SER A 248 8.67 -7.53 20.04
C SER A 248 8.27 -8.48 18.91
N ARG A 249 7.52 -7.95 17.94
CA ARG A 249 7.03 -8.75 16.81
C ARG A 249 8.22 -9.26 16.01
N LEU A 250 8.34 -10.59 15.90
CA LEU A 250 9.22 -11.22 14.93
C LEU A 250 8.56 -11.16 13.55
N VAL A 251 9.29 -10.66 12.56
CA VAL A 251 8.84 -10.60 11.16
C VAL A 251 9.64 -11.61 10.34
N PRO A 252 9.24 -12.89 10.32
CA PRO A 252 9.88 -13.86 9.43
C PRO A 252 9.53 -13.57 7.97
N GLY A 253 10.44 -13.92 7.05
CA GLY A 253 10.11 -13.97 5.63
C GLY A 253 9.01 -14.99 5.37
N ARG A 254 8.05 -14.65 4.50
CA ARG A 254 6.94 -15.51 4.10
C ARG A 254 6.73 -15.44 2.58
N ARG A 255 6.22 -16.53 2.00
CA ARG A 255 5.75 -16.54 0.61
C ARG A 255 4.41 -15.80 0.52
N ASN A 256 4.08 -15.31 -0.68
CA ASN A 256 2.76 -14.77 -0.93
C ASN A 256 1.73 -15.92 -0.86
N PRO A 257 0.67 -15.83 -0.02
CA PRO A 257 -0.30 -16.91 0.14
C PRO A 257 -1.00 -17.33 -1.16
N TYR A 258 -1.23 -16.39 -2.07
CA TYR A 258 -1.82 -16.71 -3.38
C TYR A 258 -0.83 -17.49 -4.26
N CYS A 259 0.46 -17.10 -4.28
CA CYS A 259 1.48 -17.90 -4.98
C CYS A 259 1.63 -19.30 -4.38
N GLU A 260 1.58 -19.42 -3.05
CA GLU A 260 1.61 -20.73 -2.37
C GLU A 260 0.39 -21.59 -2.73
N TYR A 261 -0.78 -20.98 -2.86
CA TYR A 261 -1.97 -21.66 -3.36
C TYR A 261 -1.80 -22.14 -4.80
N LEU A 262 -1.26 -21.30 -5.70
CA LEU A 262 -0.97 -21.70 -7.08
C LEU A 262 0.03 -22.86 -7.15
N ASP A 263 1.12 -22.79 -6.39
CA ASP A 263 2.13 -23.87 -6.29
C ASP A 263 1.47 -25.19 -5.85
N ARG A 264 0.60 -25.15 -4.83
CA ARG A 264 -0.13 -26.33 -4.34
C ARG A 264 -1.05 -26.93 -5.40
N VAL A 265 -1.71 -26.09 -6.21
CA VAL A 265 -2.58 -26.56 -7.30
C VAL A 265 -1.75 -27.23 -8.39
N LYS A 266 -0.61 -26.64 -8.77
CA LYS A 266 0.33 -27.23 -9.74
C LYS A 266 0.85 -28.59 -9.26
N ASP A 267 1.33 -28.66 -8.02
CA ASP A 267 1.81 -29.91 -7.41
C ASP A 267 0.74 -31.01 -7.46
N LYS A 268 -0.52 -30.64 -7.19
CA LYS A 268 -1.64 -31.59 -7.21
C LYS A 268 -1.95 -32.07 -8.64
N LEU A 269 -1.98 -31.18 -9.63
CA LEU A 269 -2.19 -31.57 -11.03
C LEU A 269 -1.05 -32.44 -11.56
N VAL A 270 0.20 -32.12 -11.23
CA VAL A 270 1.36 -32.97 -11.55
C VAL A 270 1.22 -34.35 -10.90
N SER A 271 0.77 -34.43 -9.64
CA SER A 271 0.54 -35.72 -8.97
C SER A 271 -0.55 -36.58 -9.63
N LEU A 272 -1.49 -35.95 -10.35
CA LEU A 272 -2.53 -36.63 -11.15
C LEU A 272 -2.04 -37.05 -12.56
N GLY A 273 -0.76 -36.81 -12.84
CA GLY A 273 -0.07 -37.14 -14.08
C GLY A 273 -0.30 -36.13 -15.20
N PHE A 274 -0.65 -34.89 -14.88
CA PHE A 274 -0.66 -33.81 -15.86
C PHE A 274 0.76 -33.24 -16.05
N GLU A 275 1.13 -32.95 -17.28
CA GLU A 275 2.36 -32.25 -17.64
C GLU A 275 2.07 -30.74 -17.76
N GLU A 276 2.88 -29.90 -17.11
CA GLU A 276 2.70 -28.45 -17.15
C GLU A 276 3.22 -27.87 -18.47
N PHE A 277 2.40 -27.04 -19.12
CA PHE A 277 2.83 -26.12 -20.16
C PHE A 277 2.84 -24.67 -19.63
N ASP A 278 3.68 -23.86 -20.26
CA ASP A 278 3.70 -22.41 -20.11
C ASP A 278 3.94 -21.76 -21.48
N GLY A 279 3.71 -20.46 -21.58
CA GLY A 279 3.90 -19.72 -22.81
C GLY A 279 3.80 -18.20 -22.65
N PRO A 280 4.05 -17.47 -23.74
CA PRO A 280 4.11 -16.01 -23.72
C PRO A 280 2.75 -15.37 -23.42
N ILE A 281 2.78 -14.16 -22.86
CA ILE A 281 1.56 -13.36 -22.63
C ILE A 281 1.02 -12.72 -23.90
N VAL A 282 1.89 -12.48 -24.89
CA VAL A 282 1.52 -11.98 -26.21
C VAL A 282 1.30 -13.17 -27.12
N GLU A 283 0.15 -13.17 -27.78
CA GLU A 283 -0.27 -14.21 -28.70
C GLU A 283 -0.76 -13.62 -30.02
N THR A 284 -0.77 -14.45 -31.07
CA THR A 284 -1.42 -14.11 -32.34
C THR A 284 -2.92 -14.41 -32.25
N GLU A 285 -3.75 -13.65 -32.98
CA GLU A 285 -5.16 -14.01 -33.23
C GLU A 285 -5.31 -15.46 -33.71
N PHE A 286 -4.35 -15.94 -34.52
CA PHE A 286 -4.30 -17.33 -34.96
C PHE A 286 -4.41 -18.31 -33.79
N TRP A 287 -3.41 -18.35 -32.91
CA TRP A 287 -3.37 -19.31 -31.81
C TRP A 287 -4.42 -19.04 -30.73
N ASN A 288 -4.69 -17.78 -30.40
CA ASN A 288 -5.63 -17.44 -29.33
C ASN A 288 -7.08 -17.79 -29.70
N SER A 289 -7.39 -17.78 -31.00
CA SER A 289 -8.77 -17.75 -31.46
C SER A 289 -9.01 -18.64 -32.69
N ASP A 290 -8.29 -18.47 -33.80
CA ASP A 290 -8.58 -19.19 -35.06
C ASP A 290 -8.31 -20.70 -34.96
N ALA A 291 -7.19 -21.09 -34.32
CA ALA A 291 -6.82 -22.48 -34.03
C ALA A 291 -7.83 -23.17 -33.09
N LEU A 292 -8.62 -22.38 -32.35
CA LEU A 292 -9.74 -22.84 -31.52
C LEU A 292 -11.08 -22.73 -32.26
N PHE A 293 -11.06 -22.68 -33.58
CA PHE A 293 -12.25 -22.67 -34.43
C PHE A 293 -13.29 -21.58 -34.11
N MET A 294 -12.90 -20.53 -33.37
CA MET A 294 -13.74 -19.36 -33.16
C MET A 294 -13.76 -18.54 -34.46
N PRO A 295 -14.88 -18.08 -35.02
CA PRO A 295 -14.84 -17.33 -36.28
C PRO A 295 -14.21 -15.94 -36.10
N GLN A 296 -13.63 -15.36 -37.16
CA GLN A 296 -12.97 -14.03 -37.10
C GLN A 296 -13.95 -12.87 -36.82
N PHE A 297 -15.23 -13.07 -37.09
CA PHE A 297 -16.31 -12.11 -36.79
C PHE A 297 -16.97 -12.34 -35.42
N HIS A 298 -16.41 -13.19 -34.57
CA HIS A 298 -16.95 -13.46 -33.23
C HIS A 298 -16.85 -12.23 -32.33
N SER A 299 -17.91 -11.93 -31.55
CA SER A 299 -17.95 -10.75 -30.68
C SER A 299 -16.81 -10.70 -29.67
N ALA A 300 -16.43 -11.84 -29.08
CA ALA A 300 -15.30 -11.94 -28.14
C ALA A 300 -13.92 -11.53 -28.70
N ARG A 301 -13.82 -11.21 -30.00
CA ARG A 301 -12.60 -10.71 -30.66
C ARG A 301 -12.63 -9.19 -30.89
N ASP A 302 -13.68 -8.51 -30.43
CA ASP A 302 -13.82 -7.06 -30.58
C ASP A 302 -12.79 -6.31 -29.73
N ILE A 303 -12.50 -5.05 -30.09
CA ILE A 303 -11.57 -4.16 -29.37
C ILE A 303 -11.95 -3.95 -27.90
N HIS A 304 -13.23 -4.18 -27.57
CA HIS A 304 -13.75 -4.07 -26.21
C HIS A 304 -13.53 -5.33 -25.37
N ASP A 305 -13.10 -6.45 -25.96
CA ASP A 305 -12.94 -7.70 -25.22
C ASP A 305 -11.46 -8.11 -25.10
N VAL A 306 -10.57 -7.56 -25.94
CA VAL A 306 -9.16 -7.97 -26.04
C VAL A 306 -8.21 -6.77 -26.13
N TYR A 307 -7.05 -6.87 -25.45
CA TYR A 307 -5.98 -5.89 -25.56
C TYR A 307 -5.09 -6.15 -26.77
N TYR A 308 -4.99 -5.17 -27.67
CA TYR A 308 -4.11 -5.22 -28.83
C TYR A 308 -2.70 -4.72 -28.53
N VAL A 309 -1.70 -5.35 -29.14
CA VAL A 309 -0.31 -4.87 -29.08
C VAL A 309 -0.12 -3.77 -30.12
N LYS A 310 0.35 -2.60 -29.68
CA LYS A 310 0.60 -1.46 -30.57
C LYS A 310 1.86 -1.64 -31.41
N GLU A 311 2.94 -2.17 -30.80
CA GLU A 311 4.23 -2.31 -31.46
C GLU A 311 5.00 -3.53 -30.92
N PRO A 312 5.35 -4.52 -31.77
CA PRO A 312 4.84 -4.73 -33.13
C PRO A 312 3.35 -5.11 -33.13
N ALA A 313 2.59 -4.66 -34.13
CA ALA A 313 1.14 -4.95 -34.22
C ALA A 313 0.82 -6.34 -34.81
N HIS A 314 1.71 -6.89 -35.63
CA HIS A 314 1.51 -8.18 -36.31
C HIS A 314 2.75 -9.06 -36.20
N ALA A 315 2.54 -10.36 -36.12
CA ALA A 315 3.56 -11.37 -36.34
C ALA A 315 4.02 -11.34 -37.82
N ARG A 316 5.26 -11.78 -38.06
CA ARG A 316 5.81 -11.85 -39.41
C ARG A 316 5.07 -12.90 -40.26
N GLU A 317 4.85 -14.07 -39.68
CA GLU A 317 4.21 -15.22 -40.31
C GLU A 317 3.52 -16.07 -39.24
N ILE A 318 2.64 -16.96 -39.68
CA ILE A 318 2.07 -18.06 -38.89
C ILE A 318 2.62 -19.35 -39.45
N GLU A 319 2.89 -20.32 -38.58
CA GLU A 319 3.52 -21.58 -38.96
C GLU A 319 2.64 -22.43 -39.90
N GLU A 320 3.23 -22.90 -40.99
CA GLU A 320 2.65 -23.92 -41.87
C GLU A 320 3.01 -25.34 -41.37
N PRO A 321 2.13 -26.34 -41.52
CA PRO A 321 0.91 -26.31 -42.33
C PRO A 321 -0.34 -25.84 -41.59
N TYR A 322 -0.21 -25.37 -40.34
CA TYR A 322 -1.35 -25.07 -39.47
C TYR A 322 -2.21 -23.92 -40.02
N LEU A 323 -1.58 -22.84 -40.50
CA LEU A 323 -2.30 -21.72 -41.11
C LEU A 323 -3.22 -22.20 -42.25
N SER A 324 -2.67 -22.93 -43.21
CA SER A 324 -3.44 -23.40 -44.36
C SER A 324 -4.55 -24.39 -43.98
N GLN A 325 -4.31 -25.27 -43.02
CA GLN A 325 -5.31 -26.26 -42.57
C GLN A 325 -6.44 -25.63 -41.75
N VAL A 326 -6.11 -24.70 -40.85
CA VAL A 326 -7.11 -23.96 -40.06
C VAL A 326 -7.93 -23.07 -40.98
N ALA A 327 -7.31 -22.32 -41.90
CA ALA A 327 -8.03 -21.47 -42.85
C ALA A 327 -9.05 -22.28 -43.67
N ALA A 328 -8.65 -23.43 -44.25
CA ALA A 328 -9.57 -24.31 -44.97
C ALA A 328 -10.71 -24.81 -44.07
N THR A 329 -10.40 -25.23 -42.84
CA THR A 329 -11.41 -25.68 -41.88
C THR A 329 -12.45 -24.60 -41.56
N HIS A 330 -12.03 -23.34 -41.47
CA HIS A 330 -12.93 -22.19 -41.31
C HIS A 330 -13.77 -21.90 -42.56
N GLU A 331 -13.17 -21.98 -43.74
CA GLU A 331 -13.82 -21.63 -45.01
C GLU A 331 -14.87 -22.69 -45.41
N ASP A 332 -14.46 -23.96 -45.46
CA ASP A 332 -15.26 -25.05 -46.05
C ASP A 332 -15.33 -26.34 -45.19
N GLY A 333 -14.78 -26.31 -43.98
CA GLY A 333 -14.76 -27.46 -43.07
C GLY A 333 -13.66 -28.50 -43.37
N TRP A 334 -12.91 -28.33 -44.46
CA TRP A 334 -11.76 -29.13 -44.85
C TRP A 334 -12.04 -30.66 -44.87
N LYS A 335 -11.47 -31.41 -43.92
CA LYS A 335 -11.58 -32.88 -43.83
C LYS A 335 -12.33 -33.36 -42.59
N THR A 336 -12.84 -32.43 -41.80
CA THR A 336 -13.42 -32.68 -40.47
C THR A 336 -14.83 -33.25 -40.53
N GLY A 337 -15.47 -33.22 -41.72
CA GLY A 337 -16.88 -33.54 -41.91
C GLY A 337 -17.84 -32.39 -41.55
N SER A 338 -17.30 -31.24 -41.13
CA SER A 338 -18.03 -29.99 -40.91
C SER A 338 -18.28 -29.23 -42.22
N ALA A 339 -19.22 -28.28 -42.19
CA ALA A 339 -19.43 -27.31 -43.27
C ALA A 339 -18.53 -26.06 -43.15
N GLY A 340 -17.74 -25.96 -42.07
CA GLY A 340 -17.00 -24.74 -41.74
C GLY A 340 -17.94 -23.60 -41.31
N TRP A 341 -17.41 -22.37 -41.33
CA TRP A 341 -18.16 -21.14 -41.05
C TRP A 341 -18.62 -20.42 -42.32
N ASN A 342 -18.18 -20.86 -43.50
CA ASN A 342 -18.61 -20.34 -44.81
C ASN A 342 -18.37 -18.82 -44.98
N TYR A 343 -17.17 -18.36 -44.61
CA TYR A 343 -16.67 -17.00 -44.84
C TYR A 343 -15.25 -17.07 -45.41
N GLY A 344 -14.76 -15.97 -46.01
CA GLY A 344 -13.37 -15.89 -46.47
C GLY A 344 -12.41 -15.62 -45.32
N PHE A 345 -11.40 -16.48 -45.14
CA PHE A 345 -10.47 -16.38 -44.01
C PHE A 345 -9.41 -15.28 -44.25
N ASP A 346 -9.39 -14.26 -43.38
CA ASP A 346 -8.43 -13.17 -43.45
C ASP A 346 -7.07 -13.59 -42.84
N ARG A 347 -6.09 -13.77 -43.72
CA ARG A 347 -4.72 -14.18 -43.36
C ARG A 347 -3.85 -13.03 -42.84
N ASP A 348 -4.28 -11.78 -43.00
CA ASP A 348 -3.60 -10.65 -42.36
C ASP A 348 -4.08 -10.49 -40.92
N PHE A 349 -5.41 -10.53 -40.72
CA PHE A 349 -6.05 -10.42 -39.41
C PHE A 349 -5.50 -11.43 -38.39
N THR A 350 -5.32 -12.68 -38.81
CA THR A 350 -4.82 -13.78 -37.96
C THR A 350 -3.41 -13.53 -37.39
N ARG A 351 -2.60 -12.68 -38.04
CA ARG A 351 -1.24 -12.33 -37.59
C ARG A 351 -1.23 -11.27 -36.50
N ARG A 352 -2.35 -10.59 -36.24
CA ARG A 352 -2.43 -9.51 -35.25
C ARG A 352 -2.02 -10.02 -33.87
N LEU A 353 -1.21 -9.22 -33.18
CA LEU A 353 -0.71 -9.53 -31.86
C LEU A 353 -1.61 -8.95 -30.78
N ILE A 354 -1.96 -9.77 -29.81
CA ILE A 354 -2.86 -9.46 -28.69
C ILE A 354 -2.25 -9.94 -27.38
N LEU A 355 -2.71 -9.41 -26.25
CA LEU A 355 -2.53 -10.09 -24.97
C LEU A 355 -3.53 -11.23 -24.90
N ARG A 356 -3.08 -12.44 -24.53
CA ARG A 356 -3.93 -13.63 -24.50
C ARG A 356 -5.16 -13.44 -23.63
N SER A 357 -6.34 -13.71 -24.18
CA SER A 357 -7.62 -13.54 -23.47
C SER A 357 -8.08 -14.77 -22.69
N GLN A 358 -7.46 -15.92 -22.97
CA GLN A 358 -7.76 -17.20 -22.35
C GLN A 358 -6.53 -18.12 -22.42
N GLY A 359 -6.42 -19.05 -21.47
CA GLY A 359 -5.28 -19.98 -21.43
C GLY A 359 -5.41 -21.15 -22.42
N THR A 360 -6.59 -21.37 -23.01
CA THR A 360 -6.85 -22.41 -24.03
C THR A 360 -5.96 -22.27 -25.26
N VAL A 361 -5.38 -21.08 -25.51
CA VAL A 361 -4.32 -20.87 -26.51
C VAL A 361 -3.16 -21.85 -26.35
N MET A 362 -2.76 -22.13 -25.10
CA MET A 362 -1.68 -23.06 -24.82
C MET A 362 -2.09 -24.51 -25.01
N SER A 363 -3.37 -24.84 -24.82
CA SER A 363 -3.93 -26.13 -25.21
C SER A 363 -3.74 -26.35 -26.71
N ALA A 364 -4.17 -25.40 -27.54
CA ALA A 364 -4.02 -25.48 -29.00
C ALA A 364 -2.55 -25.65 -29.42
N LYS A 365 -1.64 -24.86 -28.85
CA LYS A 365 -0.19 -24.97 -29.12
C LYS A 365 0.44 -26.28 -28.63
N THR A 366 -0.20 -26.97 -27.69
CA THR A 366 0.30 -28.24 -27.17
C THR A 366 -0.13 -29.42 -28.05
N LEU A 367 -1.30 -29.33 -28.71
CA LEU A 367 -1.85 -30.42 -29.53
C LEU A 367 -0.86 -31.01 -30.54
N PRO A 368 -0.11 -30.22 -31.36
CA PRO A 368 0.75 -30.79 -32.39
C PRO A 368 1.92 -31.63 -31.86
N LYS A 369 2.27 -31.47 -30.59
CA LYS A 369 3.37 -32.18 -29.91
C LYS A 369 2.89 -33.11 -28.79
N ALA A 370 1.58 -33.22 -28.60
CA ALA A 370 1.00 -34.00 -27.52
C ALA A 370 1.18 -35.51 -27.75
N SER A 371 1.45 -36.24 -26.67
CA SER A 371 1.39 -37.70 -26.65
C SER A 371 -0.05 -38.18 -26.53
N ILE A 372 -0.34 -39.36 -27.10
CA ILE A 372 -1.66 -40.00 -27.01
C ILE A 372 -1.49 -41.38 -26.34
N PRO A 373 -2.11 -41.64 -25.17
CA PRO A 373 -2.85 -40.69 -24.35
C PRO A 373 -1.95 -39.65 -23.66
N GLY A 374 -2.50 -38.48 -23.34
CA GLY A 374 -1.75 -37.38 -22.72
C GLY A 374 -2.63 -36.49 -21.85
N LYS A 375 -2.04 -35.88 -20.83
CA LYS A 375 -2.69 -34.95 -19.90
C LYS A 375 -1.80 -33.73 -19.74
N TYR A 376 -2.34 -32.55 -20.01
CA TYR A 376 -1.57 -31.31 -20.00
C TYR A 376 -2.34 -30.21 -19.30
N PHE A 377 -1.63 -29.36 -18.56
CA PHE A 377 -2.25 -28.23 -17.91
C PHE A 377 -1.34 -27.00 -17.88
N GLY A 378 -1.90 -25.83 -17.58
CA GLY A 378 -1.09 -24.65 -17.26
C GLY A 378 -1.88 -23.64 -16.46
N THR A 379 -1.20 -22.94 -15.56
CA THR A 379 -1.76 -21.83 -14.80
C THR A 379 -1.22 -20.52 -15.38
N LEU A 380 -2.05 -19.87 -16.19
CA LEU A 380 -1.63 -18.82 -17.11
C LEU A 380 -2.30 -17.50 -16.76
N ARG A 381 -1.56 -16.40 -16.87
CA ARG A 381 -2.12 -15.05 -16.76
C ARG A 381 -2.77 -14.65 -18.07
N CYS A 382 -4.04 -14.26 -18.00
CA CYS A 382 -4.90 -13.86 -19.11
C CYS A 382 -5.38 -12.42 -18.92
N PHE A 383 -5.81 -11.78 -20.00
CA PHE A 383 -6.17 -10.36 -20.01
C PHE A 383 -7.49 -10.15 -20.75
N ARG A 384 -8.42 -9.45 -20.11
CA ARG A 384 -9.72 -9.07 -20.69
C ARG A 384 -10.02 -7.64 -20.33
N TYR A 385 -10.65 -6.92 -21.24
CA TYR A 385 -11.11 -5.57 -20.94
C TYR A 385 -12.46 -5.65 -20.18
N ASP A 386 -12.37 -6.01 -18.90
CA ASP A 386 -13.51 -6.08 -18.00
C ASP A 386 -13.53 -4.89 -17.03
N GLN A 387 -14.72 -4.51 -16.56
CA GLN A 387 -14.82 -3.56 -15.45
C GLN A 387 -14.30 -4.21 -14.17
N VAL A 388 -13.31 -3.57 -13.55
CA VAL A 388 -12.70 -4.05 -12.31
C VAL A 388 -13.69 -3.93 -11.15
N ASP A 389 -14.10 -5.06 -10.60
CA ASP A 389 -15.00 -5.17 -9.45
C ASP A 389 -14.53 -6.26 -8.47
N ALA A 390 -15.38 -6.69 -7.53
CA ALA A 390 -15.02 -7.71 -6.54
C ALA A 390 -14.85 -9.13 -7.15
N THR A 391 -15.34 -9.33 -8.37
CA THR A 391 -15.46 -10.62 -9.07
C THR A 391 -14.78 -10.66 -10.44
N HIS A 392 -14.32 -9.51 -10.95
CA HIS A 392 -13.64 -9.35 -12.23
C HIS A 392 -12.41 -8.45 -12.11
N LEU A 393 -11.32 -8.86 -12.76
CA LEU A 393 -10.09 -8.08 -12.93
C LEU A 393 -9.73 -8.03 -14.41
N SER A 394 -9.04 -6.96 -14.84
CA SER A 394 -8.54 -6.81 -16.20
C SER A 394 -7.47 -7.85 -16.57
N ASP A 395 -6.80 -8.39 -15.55
CA ASP A 395 -5.88 -9.49 -15.67
C ASP A 395 -6.13 -10.48 -14.53
N PHE A 396 -6.11 -11.76 -14.85
CA PHE A 396 -6.43 -12.84 -13.92
C PHE A 396 -5.65 -14.09 -14.29
N TYR A 397 -5.52 -15.03 -13.37
CA TYR A 397 -5.00 -16.35 -13.71
C TYR A 397 -6.14 -17.31 -14.05
N GLN A 398 -5.88 -18.13 -15.06
CA GLN A 398 -6.75 -19.21 -15.50
C GLN A 398 -5.92 -20.50 -15.47
N THR A 399 -6.46 -21.56 -14.86
CA THR A 399 -5.86 -22.89 -14.93
C THR A 399 -6.58 -23.70 -15.98
N GLU A 400 -5.82 -24.20 -16.95
CA GLU A 400 -6.32 -24.64 -18.24
C GLU A 400 -5.72 -25.97 -18.66
N GLY A 401 -6.27 -26.52 -19.74
CA GLY A 401 -5.60 -27.46 -20.64
C GLY A 401 -6.47 -28.62 -21.15
N ILE A 402 -5.90 -29.83 -21.18
CA ILE A 402 -6.44 -30.94 -21.96
C ILE A 402 -6.13 -32.34 -21.45
N VAL A 403 -7.03 -33.28 -21.74
CA VAL A 403 -6.82 -34.73 -21.64
C VAL A 403 -7.21 -35.39 -22.96
N LEU A 404 -6.27 -36.09 -23.59
CA LEU A 404 -6.45 -36.71 -24.89
C LEU A 404 -6.34 -38.24 -24.79
N GLY A 405 -7.23 -38.97 -25.46
CA GLY A 405 -7.13 -40.42 -25.55
C GLY A 405 -8.30 -41.06 -26.27
N GLU A 406 -8.12 -42.26 -26.81
CA GLU A 406 -9.15 -42.95 -27.61
C GLU A 406 -10.44 -43.24 -26.83
N SER A 407 -10.34 -43.45 -25.51
CA SER A 407 -11.46 -43.83 -24.66
C SER A 407 -12.08 -42.68 -23.86
N VAL A 408 -11.55 -41.45 -23.98
CA VAL A 408 -12.04 -40.32 -23.18
C VAL A 408 -13.36 -39.80 -23.75
N ASN A 409 -14.27 -39.39 -22.86
CA ASN A 409 -15.64 -39.00 -23.20
C ASN A 409 -16.22 -38.04 -22.16
N LEU A 410 -17.46 -37.59 -22.36
CA LEU A 410 -18.12 -36.64 -21.47
C LEU A 410 -18.18 -37.12 -20.00
N ARG A 411 -18.41 -38.41 -19.75
CA ARG A 411 -18.42 -38.95 -18.38
C ARG A 411 -17.04 -38.80 -17.71
N THR A 412 -15.98 -38.98 -18.49
CA THR A 412 -14.60 -38.78 -18.02
C THR A 412 -14.35 -37.31 -17.68
N LEU A 413 -14.82 -36.38 -18.52
CA LEU A 413 -14.73 -34.94 -18.28
C LEU A 413 -15.46 -34.55 -16.99
N LEU A 414 -16.71 -34.97 -16.83
CA LEU A 414 -17.50 -34.66 -15.62
C LEU A 414 -16.83 -35.22 -14.35
N GLY A 415 -16.23 -36.41 -14.42
CA GLY A 415 -15.46 -36.97 -13.31
C GLY A 415 -14.24 -36.13 -12.92
N PHE A 416 -13.51 -35.61 -13.92
CA PHE A 416 -12.40 -34.67 -13.69
C PHE A 416 -12.88 -33.37 -13.05
N LEU A 417 -13.95 -32.75 -13.57
CA LEU A 417 -14.50 -31.51 -13.02
C LEU A 417 -14.98 -31.68 -11.57
N GLN A 418 -15.65 -32.79 -11.26
CA GLN A 418 -16.05 -33.12 -9.90
C GLN A 418 -14.84 -33.22 -8.98
N MET A 419 -13.82 -33.99 -9.39
CA MET A 419 -12.58 -34.14 -8.65
C MET A 419 -11.94 -32.77 -8.40
N PHE A 420 -11.84 -31.90 -9.40
CA PHE A 420 -11.24 -30.58 -9.23
C PHE A 420 -12.05 -29.69 -8.27
N ALA A 421 -13.37 -29.71 -8.35
CA ALA A 421 -14.21 -28.95 -7.44
C ALA A 421 -14.06 -29.42 -5.98
N GLU A 422 -14.04 -30.73 -5.74
CA GLU A 422 -13.89 -31.31 -4.39
C GLU A 422 -12.46 -31.13 -3.86
N GLU A 423 -11.46 -31.46 -4.67
CA GLU A 423 -10.07 -31.59 -4.24
C GLU A 423 -9.24 -30.30 -4.33
N LEU A 424 -9.58 -29.38 -5.25
CA LEU A 424 -8.86 -28.10 -5.41
C LEU A 424 -9.61 -26.95 -4.76
N ALA A 425 -10.93 -26.87 -4.96
CA ALA A 425 -11.75 -25.79 -4.41
C ALA A 425 -12.35 -26.09 -3.03
N GLY A 426 -12.34 -27.36 -2.57
CA GLY A 426 -12.97 -27.75 -1.31
C GLY A 426 -14.50 -27.61 -1.34
N ALA A 427 -15.09 -27.65 -2.53
CA ALA A 427 -16.53 -27.50 -2.71
C ALA A 427 -17.26 -28.79 -2.34
N THR A 428 -18.36 -28.68 -1.59
CA THR A 428 -19.23 -29.80 -1.23
C THR A 428 -20.45 -29.94 -2.14
N GLU A 429 -20.78 -28.89 -2.89
CA GLU A 429 -21.92 -28.83 -3.79
C GLU A 429 -21.43 -28.39 -5.18
N VAL A 430 -21.62 -29.26 -6.18
CA VAL A 430 -21.20 -29.06 -7.57
C VAL A 430 -22.40 -29.25 -8.49
N LYS A 431 -22.55 -28.38 -9.49
CA LYS A 431 -23.59 -28.46 -10.50
C LYS A 431 -22.99 -28.30 -11.90
N TYR A 432 -23.51 -29.07 -12.85
CA TYR A 432 -23.18 -28.94 -14.27
C TYR A 432 -24.29 -28.19 -15.01
N VAL A 433 -23.91 -27.25 -15.86
CA VAL A 433 -24.85 -26.48 -16.69
C VAL A 433 -24.38 -26.61 -18.15
N PRO A 434 -25.27 -26.97 -19.11
CA PRO A 434 -24.91 -26.91 -20.52
C PRO A 434 -24.52 -25.48 -20.90
N GLY A 435 -23.37 -25.34 -21.56
CA GLY A 435 -22.87 -24.05 -22.03
C GLY A 435 -22.70 -24.05 -23.55
N TYR A 436 -22.17 -22.96 -24.09
CA TYR A 436 -21.72 -22.88 -25.49
C TYR A 436 -20.33 -22.26 -25.53
N PHE A 437 -19.37 -23.01 -26.08
CA PHE A 437 -18.04 -22.49 -26.42
C PHE A 437 -17.72 -22.87 -27.87
N PRO A 438 -17.20 -21.94 -28.70
CA PRO A 438 -16.97 -22.20 -30.13
C PRO A 438 -16.08 -23.41 -30.43
N PHE A 439 -15.15 -23.73 -29.53
CA PHE A 439 -14.17 -24.81 -29.69
C PHE A 439 -14.63 -26.16 -29.14
N THR A 440 -15.75 -26.27 -28.42
CA THR A 440 -16.17 -27.55 -27.79
C THR A 440 -17.58 -27.98 -28.13
N GLU A 441 -17.76 -29.29 -28.33
CA GLU A 441 -19.06 -29.94 -28.50
C GLU A 441 -18.98 -31.38 -27.96
N PRO A 442 -19.71 -31.73 -26.88
CA PRO A 442 -20.57 -30.88 -26.06
C PRO A 442 -19.77 -29.92 -25.15
N SER A 443 -20.43 -28.83 -24.74
CA SER A 443 -19.93 -27.80 -23.83
C SER A 443 -20.66 -27.84 -22.48
N VAL A 444 -19.91 -27.75 -21.38
CA VAL A 444 -20.43 -27.80 -20.00
C VAL A 444 -19.71 -26.78 -19.12
N GLU A 445 -20.46 -26.02 -18.35
CA GLU A 445 -19.96 -25.20 -17.25
C GLU A 445 -20.05 -25.96 -15.93
N VAL A 446 -19.03 -25.78 -15.08
CA VAL A 446 -19.05 -26.26 -13.70
C VAL A 446 -19.31 -25.09 -12.75
N HIS A 447 -20.32 -25.25 -11.90
CA HIS A 447 -20.75 -24.27 -10.91
C HIS A 447 -20.53 -24.85 -9.51
N ILE A 448 -20.02 -24.04 -8.59
CA ILE A 448 -19.83 -24.40 -7.19
C ILE A 448 -20.51 -23.38 -6.28
N LYS A 449 -20.79 -23.78 -5.04
CA LYS A 449 -21.49 -22.93 -4.07
C LYS A 449 -20.52 -22.39 -3.02
N HIS A 450 -20.35 -21.07 -2.98
CA HIS A 450 -19.65 -20.38 -1.89
C HIS A 450 -20.57 -20.26 -0.67
N PRO A 451 -20.05 -20.39 0.58
CA PRO A 451 -20.85 -20.21 1.79
C PRO A 451 -21.54 -18.84 1.89
N VAL A 452 -20.89 -17.79 1.35
CA VAL A 452 -21.38 -16.40 1.43
C VAL A 452 -21.92 -15.86 0.10
N LEU A 453 -21.24 -16.16 -1.01
CA LEU A 453 -21.55 -15.58 -2.33
C LEU A 453 -22.65 -16.35 -3.08
N GLY A 454 -23.01 -17.56 -2.62
CA GLY A 454 -23.96 -18.42 -3.30
C GLY A 454 -23.34 -19.19 -4.47
N TRP A 455 -24.15 -19.55 -5.47
CA TRP A 455 -23.69 -20.27 -6.65
C TRP A 455 -22.91 -19.34 -7.57
N PHE A 456 -21.72 -19.76 -7.98
CA PHE A 456 -20.92 -19.06 -8.98
C PHE A 456 -20.22 -20.03 -9.92
N GLU A 457 -19.91 -19.55 -11.12
CA GLU A 457 -19.24 -20.30 -12.17
C GLU A 457 -17.75 -20.48 -11.84
N LEU A 458 -17.31 -21.74 -11.81
CA LEU A 458 -15.91 -22.11 -11.61
C LEU A 458 -15.14 -22.07 -12.94
N GLY A 459 -15.81 -22.42 -14.04
CA GLY A 459 -15.30 -22.27 -15.38
C GLY A 459 -15.97 -23.17 -16.41
N GLY A 460 -15.60 -22.95 -17.66
CA GLY A 460 -16.06 -23.68 -18.83
C GLY A 460 -15.25 -24.94 -19.11
N SER A 461 -15.89 -25.91 -19.77
CA SER A 461 -15.27 -27.16 -20.17
C SER A 461 -16.00 -27.79 -21.33
N GLY A 462 -15.39 -28.77 -21.98
CA GLY A 462 -16.05 -29.53 -23.05
C GLY A 462 -15.12 -30.51 -23.73
N ILE A 463 -15.59 -31.06 -24.84
CA ILE A 463 -14.77 -31.90 -25.73
C ILE A 463 -14.44 -31.06 -26.96
N PHE A 464 -13.16 -30.87 -27.28
CA PHE A 464 -12.79 -30.11 -28.47
C PHE A 464 -13.41 -30.70 -29.71
N ARG A 465 -13.90 -29.80 -30.57
CA ARG A 465 -14.48 -30.19 -31.83
C ARG A 465 -13.41 -30.76 -32.79
N PRO A 466 -13.79 -31.61 -33.76
CA PRO A 466 -12.88 -32.06 -34.82
C PRO A 466 -12.22 -30.91 -35.57
N GLU A 467 -12.92 -29.78 -35.73
CA GLU A 467 -12.39 -28.58 -36.40
C GLU A 467 -11.24 -27.88 -35.65
N VAL A 468 -11.07 -28.17 -34.36
CA VAL A 468 -9.90 -27.74 -33.58
C VAL A 468 -8.79 -28.78 -33.67
N THR A 469 -9.14 -30.06 -33.54
CA THR A 469 -8.16 -31.13 -33.32
C THR A 469 -7.51 -31.64 -34.61
N GLU A 470 -8.27 -31.87 -35.68
CA GLU A 470 -7.75 -32.45 -36.91
C GLU A 470 -6.73 -31.56 -37.65
N PRO A 471 -6.93 -30.23 -37.77
CA PRO A 471 -5.94 -29.33 -38.38
C PRO A 471 -4.61 -29.26 -37.61
N LEU A 472 -4.63 -29.69 -36.34
CA LEU A 472 -3.47 -29.74 -35.47
C LEU A 472 -2.90 -31.16 -35.33
N GLY A 473 -3.41 -32.11 -36.13
CA GLY A 473 -2.88 -33.47 -36.24
C GLY A 473 -3.46 -34.47 -35.24
N ILE A 474 -4.50 -34.10 -34.48
CA ILE A 474 -5.12 -34.96 -33.45
C ILE A 474 -6.46 -35.49 -33.94
N LYS A 475 -6.67 -36.81 -33.83
CA LYS A 475 -7.91 -37.49 -34.23
C LYS A 475 -8.65 -38.18 -33.09
N VAL A 476 -8.06 -38.20 -31.90
CA VAL A 476 -8.69 -38.74 -30.70
C VAL A 476 -9.48 -37.66 -29.99
N PRO A 477 -10.51 -38.01 -29.20
CA PRO A 477 -11.21 -37.04 -28.38
C PRO A 477 -10.25 -36.30 -27.44
N VAL A 478 -10.47 -34.99 -27.29
CA VAL A 478 -9.71 -34.12 -26.40
C VAL A 478 -10.69 -33.45 -25.44
N LEU A 479 -10.64 -33.84 -24.18
CA LEU A 479 -11.34 -33.14 -23.12
C LEU A 479 -10.57 -31.86 -22.81
N ALA A 480 -11.26 -30.74 -22.65
CA ALA A 480 -10.66 -29.46 -22.30
C ALA A 480 -11.43 -28.81 -21.16
N TRP A 481 -10.72 -28.04 -20.34
CA TRP A 481 -11.31 -27.29 -19.24
C TRP A 481 -10.51 -26.04 -18.87
N GLY A 482 -11.23 -25.00 -18.46
CA GLY A 482 -10.66 -23.71 -18.11
C GLY A 482 -11.28 -23.20 -16.83
N LEU A 483 -10.52 -23.22 -15.75
CA LEU A 483 -10.99 -22.89 -14.41
C LEU A 483 -10.40 -21.55 -13.94
N GLY A 484 -11.26 -20.68 -13.41
CA GLY A 484 -10.86 -19.41 -12.82
C GLY A 484 -10.18 -19.62 -11.47
N ILE A 485 -8.84 -19.78 -11.49
CA ILE A 485 -8.08 -20.20 -10.31
C ILE A 485 -8.11 -19.13 -9.20
N ASP A 486 -8.26 -17.86 -9.58
CA ASP A 486 -8.35 -16.74 -8.66
C ASP A 486 -9.61 -16.83 -7.79
N ARG A 487 -10.73 -17.27 -8.38
CA ARG A 487 -11.99 -17.47 -7.64
C ARG A 487 -11.89 -18.64 -6.67
N MET A 488 -11.16 -19.69 -7.01
CA MET A 488 -10.88 -20.77 -6.06
C MET A 488 -9.95 -20.31 -4.94
N ALA A 489 -8.97 -19.47 -5.26
CA ALA A 489 -8.08 -18.90 -4.27
C ALA A 489 -8.85 -18.03 -3.26
N LEU A 490 -9.85 -17.25 -3.69
CA LEU A 490 -10.75 -16.54 -2.78
C LEU A 490 -11.40 -17.48 -1.76
N MET A 491 -11.98 -18.58 -2.24
CA MET A 491 -12.63 -19.57 -1.37
C MET A 491 -11.63 -20.23 -0.40
N ASN A 492 -10.43 -20.59 -0.86
CA ASN A 492 -9.42 -21.20 0.02
C ASN A 492 -8.83 -20.21 1.04
N LEU A 493 -8.68 -18.94 0.67
CA LEU A 493 -8.11 -17.89 1.52
C LEU A 493 -9.16 -17.16 2.38
N GLY A 494 -10.45 -17.48 2.21
CA GLY A 494 -11.55 -16.84 2.95
C GLY A 494 -11.71 -15.36 2.62
N LEU A 495 -11.56 -14.99 1.35
CA LEU A 495 -11.65 -13.63 0.85
C LEU A 495 -12.94 -13.44 0.03
N ASP A 496 -13.55 -12.25 0.12
CA ASP A 496 -14.80 -11.93 -0.57
C ASP A 496 -14.60 -11.00 -1.79
N ASP A 497 -13.36 -10.59 -2.08
CA ASP A 497 -13.02 -9.64 -3.15
C ASP A 497 -11.71 -10.03 -3.87
N LEU A 498 -11.76 -10.24 -5.19
CA LEU A 498 -10.60 -10.61 -6.02
C LEU A 498 -9.43 -9.63 -5.91
N ARG A 499 -9.71 -8.33 -5.76
CA ARG A 499 -8.69 -7.27 -5.68
C ARG A 499 -7.79 -7.46 -4.47
N GLU A 500 -8.29 -8.16 -3.44
CA GLU A 500 -7.51 -8.47 -2.27
C GLU A 500 -6.34 -9.41 -2.57
N LEU A 501 -6.46 -10.33 -3.54
CA LEU A 501 -5.36 -11.24 -3.93
C LEU A 501 -4.10 -10.46 -4.35
N PHE A 502 -4.30 -9.29 -4.97
CA PHE A 502 -3.25 -8.41 -5.49
C PHE A 502 -3.05 -7.13 -4.65
N SER A 503 -3.41 -7.19 -3.36
CA SER A 503 -3.31 -6.05 -2.45
C SER A 503 -1.87 -5.52 -2.31
N THR A 504 -1.73 -4.19 -2.33
CA THR A 504 -0.47 -3.49 -2.02
C THR A 504 -0.21 -3.38 -0.52
N ASN A 505 -1.18 -3.76 0.33
CA ASN A 505 -1.00 -3.76 1.78
C ASN A 505 -0.27 -5.02 2.25
N ILE A 506 1.05 -4.90 2.41
CA ILE A 506 1.95 -5.99 2.82
C ILE A 506 1.57 -6.58 4.19
N GLU A 507 1.06 -5.78 5.13
CA GLU A 507 0.67 -6.29 6.46
C GLU A 507 -0.51 -7.25 6.37
N ASN A 508 -1.52 -6.91 5.56
CA ASN A 508 -2.66 -7.78 5.31
C ASN A 508 -2.21 -9.08 4.63
N VAL A 509 -1.40 -8.98 3.58
CA VAL A 509 -0.87 -10.16 2.86
C VAL A 509 -0.07 -11.07 3.80
N ARG A 510 0.72 -10.52 4.72
CA ARG A 510 1.53 -11.28 5.68
C ARG A 510 0.71 -12.05 6.72
N LEU A 511 -0.43 -11.48 7.12
CA LEU A 511 -1.29 -12.06 8.15
C LEU A 511 -2.26 -13.12 7.60
N ARG A 512 -2.50 -13.13 6.29
CA ARG A 512 -3.33 -14.14 5.62
C ARG A 512 -2.80 -15.54 5.86
N ARG A 513 -3.73 -16.47 6.09
CA ARG A 513 -3.50 -17.90 6.20
C ARG A 513 -4.55 -18.58 5.34
N GLY A 514 -4.15 -19.52 4.50
CA GLY A 514 -5.11 -20.39 3.82
C GLY A 514 -5.78 -21.33 4.81
N ASN A 515 -6.99 -21.78 4.45
CA ASN A 515 -7.67 -22.88 5.13
C ASN A 515 -7.02 -24.22 4.84
#